data_AF-A0A7X9BIN4-F1
#
_entry.id   AF-A0A7X9BIN4-F1
#
_cell.length_a   1.000
_cell.length_b   1.000
_cell.length_c   1.000
_cell.angle_alpha   90.00
_cell.angle_beta   90.00
_cell.angle_gamma   90.00
#
_symmetry.space_group_name_H-M   'P 1'
#
loop_
_entity.id
_entity.type
_entity.pdbx_description
1 polymer ?
#
loop_
_entity_poly.entity_id
_entity_poly.type
_entity_poly.pdbx_seq_one_letter_code
_entity_poly.pdbx_strand_id
1 'polypeptide(L)' 'YEVYEGIKRSIAHFPLTNAKEEFLERVGFQAEIPLEHKENLSAIIKDVSKAMVTVEFL' A
#
# COMPACT_ATOMS: atom_id res chain seq x y z
N TYR A 1 -10.77 -9.00 1.06
CA TYR A 1 -10.23 -9.16 2.43
C TYR A 1 -8.81 -9.72 2.40
N GLU A 2 -8.58 -10.89 1.78
CA GLU A 2 -7.24 -11.51 1.70
C GLU A 2 -6.17 -10.63 1.01
N VAL A 3 -6.53 -9.96 -0.09
CA VAL A 3 -5.60 -9.04 -0.80
C VAL A 3 -5.19 -7.86 0.09
N TYR A 4 -6.13 -7.31 0.86
CA TYR A 4 -5.87 -6.18 1.76
C TYR A 4 -4.94 -6.57 2.91
N GLU A 5 -5.17 -7.72 3.54
CA GLU A 5 -4.28 -8.27 4.57
C GLU A 5 -2.87 -8.55 4.01
N GLY A 6 -2.78 -9.07 2.78
CA GLY A 6 -1.51 -9.29 2.09
C GLY A 6 -0.74 -8.00 1.86
N ILE A 7 -1.43 -6.95 1.39
CA ILE A 7 -0.83 -5.62 1.20
C ILE A 7 -0.37 -5.05 2.54
N LYS A 8 -1.22 -5.09 3.59
CA LYS A 8 -0.90 -4.57 4.91
C LYS A 8 0.35 -5.22 5.52
N ARG A 9 0.51 -6.54 5.40
CA ARG A 9 1.73 -7.22 5.84
C ARG A 9 2.94 -6.80 5.02
N SER A 10 2.79 -6.67 3.71
CA SER A 10 3.88 -6.33 2.82
C SER A 10 4.40 -4.91 3.03
N ILE A 11 3.50 -3.95 3.25
CA ILE A 11 3.85 -2.56 3.51
C ILE A 11 4.37 -2.34 4.93
N ALA A 12 4.04 -3.20 5.90
CA ALA A 12 4.51 -3.11 7.28
C ALA A 12 6.05 -3.29 7.41
N HIS A 13 6.71 -3.84 6.40
CA HIS A 13 8.17 -3.94 6.35
C HIS A 13 8.86 -2.61 5.95
N PHE A 14 8.08 -1.62 5.52
CA PHE A 14 8.60 -0.32 5.10
C PHE A 14 8.50 0.71 6.23
N PRO A 15 9.41 1.70 6.27
CA PRO A 15 9.31 2.83 7.19
C PRO A 15 8.18 3.78 6.72
N LEU A 16 6.94 3.37 6.95
CA LEU A 16 5.75 4.17 6.70
C LEU A 16 5.54 5.16 7.84
N THR A 17 5.36 6.44 7.54
CA THR A 17 4.93 7.47 8.50
C THR A 17 3.55 7.99 8.14
N ASN A 18 2.80 8.49 9.13
CA ASN A 18 1.46 9.06 8.94
C ASN A 18 0.49 8.14 8.16
N ALA A 19 0.60 6.83 8.38
CA ALA A 19 -0.28 5.84 7.78
C ALA A 19 -1.74 6.02 8.27
N LYS A 20 -2.68 6.14 7.33
CA LYS A 20 -4.11 6.26 7.54
C LYS A 20 -4.86 5.27 6.67
N GLU A 21 -5.87 4.66 7.25
CA GLU A 21 -6.75 3.69 6.60
C GLU A 21 -8.15 4.31 6.51
N GLU A 22 -8.71 4.38 5.30
CA GLU A 22 -10.06 4.89 5.06
C GLU A 22 -10.96 3.75 4.59
N PHE A 23 -12.07 3.56 5.30
CA PHE A 23 -13.06 2.52 5.01
C PHE A 23 -14.37 3.18 4.57
N LEU A 24 -14.47 3.47 3.27
CA LEU A 24 -15.68 3.98 2.62
C LEU A 24 -16.28 2.86 1.73
N GLU A 25 -16.71 3.17 0.52
CA GLU A 25 -17.14 2.17 -0.48
C GLU A 25 -15.97 1.29 -0.99
N ARG A 26 -14.73 1.75 -0.76
CA ARG A 26 -13.47 1.04 -1.01
C ARG A 26 -12.55 1.21 0.19
N VAL A 27 -11.62 0.28 0.37
CA VAL A 27 -10.55 0.41 1.37
C VAL A 27 -9.41 1.22 0.78
N GLY A 28 -9.17 2.40 1.33
CA GLY A 28 -8.06 3.29 0.99
C GLY A 28 -6.95 3.20 2.03
N PHE A 29 -5.70 3.28 1.58
CA PHE A 29 -4.53 3.35 2.45
C PHE A 29 -3.65 4.52 2.01
N GLN A 30 -3.38 5.45 2.91
CA GLN A 30 -2.51 6.60 2.68
C GLN A 30 -1.35 6.53 3.66
N ALA A 31 -0.11 6.61 3.20
CA ALA A 31 1.06 6.71 4.06
C ALA A 31 2.16 7.51 3.37
N GLU A 32 3.00 8.15 4.16
CA GLU A 32 4.23 8.78 3.70
C GLU A 32 5.37 7.76 3.76
N ILE A 33 6.17 7.72 2.69
CA ILE A 33 7.32 6.81 2.58
C ILE A 33 8.55 7.53 2.04
N PRO A 34 9.76 7.09 2.41
CA PRO A 34 10.99 7.53 1.76
C PRO A 34 10.98 7.23 0.27
N LEU A 35 11.48 8.17 -0.53
CA LEU A 35 11.47 8.08 -2.01
C LEU A 35 12.22 6.84 -2.52
N GLU A 36 13.27 6.42 -1.81
CA GLU A 36 14.06 5.21 -2.08
C GLU A 36 13.23 3.91 -2.07
N HIS A 37 12.12 3.90 -1.34
CA HIS A 37 11.25 2.74 -1.23
C HIS A 37 10.04 2.81 -2.16
N LYS A 38 9.83 3.93 -2.85
CA LYS A 38 8.64 4.17 -3.68
C LYS A 38 8.47 3.13 -4.78
N GLU A 39 9.54 2.82 -5.51
CA GLU A 39 9.49 1.82 -6.59
C GLU A 39 9.27 0.42 -6.06
N ASN A 40 9.98 0.05 -4.98
CA ASN A 40 9.88 -1.27 -4.38
C ASN A 40 8.48 -1.52 -3.79
N LEU A 41 7.92 -0.54 -3.07
CA LEU A 41 6.58 -0.61 -2.53
C LEU A 41 5.53 -0.74 -3.65
N SER A 42 5.65 0.05 -4.72
CA SER A 42 4.76 -0.01 -5.88
C SER A 42 4.76 -1.39 -6.53
N ALA A 43 5.94 -1.99 -6.71
CA ALA A 43 6.09 -3.32 -7.28
C ALA A 43 5.43 -4.39 -6.40
N ILE A 44 5.68 -4.35 -5.08
CA ILE A 44 5.12 -5.32 -4.13
C ILE A 44 3.60 -5.20 -4.06
N ILE A 45 3.04 -3.99 -4.00
CA ILE A 45 1.59 -3.80 -3.98
C ILE A 45 0.97 -4.33 -5.28
N LYS A 46 1.58 -4.09 -6.44
CA LYS A 46 1.10 -4.65 -7.72
C LYS A 46 1.14 -6.17 -7.76
N ASP A 47 2.21 -6.77 -7.24
CA ASP A 47 2.40 -8.23 -7.20
C ASP A 47 1.35 -8.89 -6.30
N VAL A 48 1.23 -8.42 -5.06
CA VAL A 48 0.27 -8.93 -4.07
C VAL A 48 -1.17 -8.68 -4.48
N SER A 49 -1.45 -7.55 -5.12
CA SER A 49 -2.78 -7.23 -5.61
C SER A 49 -3.14 -7.91 -6.92
N LYS A 50 -2.19 -8.58 -7.61
CA LYS A 50 -2.37 -9.04 -9.00
C LYS A 50 -2.92 -7.94 -9.92
N ALA A 51 -2.45 -6.70 -9.72
CA ALA A 51 -2.93 -5.49 -10.38
C ALA A 51 -4.42 -5.12 -10.13
N MET A 52 -5.05 -5.63 -9.07
CA MET A 52 -6.42 -5.28 -8.68
C MET A 52 -6.53 -4.00 -7.84
N VAL A 53 -5.40 -3.34 -7.54
CA VAL A 53 -5.35 -2.15 -6.68
C VAL A 53 -4.68 -1.00 -7.42
N THR A 54 -5.27 0.18 -7.33
CA THR A 54 -4.71 1.43 -7.85
C THR A 54 -3.84 2.07 -6.78
N VAL A 55 -2.57 2.34 -7.11
CA VAL A 55 -1.63 3.05 -6.23
C VAL A 55 -1.45 4.46 -6.79
N GLU A 56 -1.88 5.47 -6.04
CA GLU A 56 -1.69 6.89 -6.38
C GLU A 56 -0.64 7.51 -5.46
N PHE A 57 0.25 8.32 -6.01
CA PHE A 57 1.30 9.03 -5.27
C PHE A 57 1.00 10.53 -5.30
N LEU A 58 0.88 11.16 -4.13
CA LEU A 58 0.76 12.61 -3.96
C LEU A 58 2.13 13.25 -3.74
#